data_AF-A0A7C3JD91-F1
#
_entry.id   AF-A0A7C3JD91-F1
#
_cell.length_a   1.000
_cell.length_b   1.000
_cell.length_c   1.000
_cell.angle_alpha   90.00
_cell.angle_beta   90.00
_cell.angle_gamma   90.00
#
_symmetry.space_group_name_H-M   'P 1'
#
loop_
_entity.id
_entity.type
_entity.pdbx_description
1 polymer ?
#
loop_
_entity_poly.entity_id
_entity_poly.type
_entity_poly.pdbx_seq_one_letter_code
_entity_poly.pdbx_strand_id
1 'polypeptide(L)'
;MKIFLRGFQSALLILAILAYQEARSFPLQSSAYAVETLSQGETIEYRFKLNNRHFGSLIDDQGAFAFRPHPGCDANGWGTTWYAQPFLPGATLAHTIIDRVQAAPDGIQVHAFGKVSRYVSETYGDWQISLQFAYNLPGQIATATGHYTITLDAPLDDTTGDLNLYKIASNYLDDVPLLSDGSGDTGDMKAAVVMKTPGVAWFTWIPPDQPAHYPTDRTDFLSVDVIGQFNNVDTASQGYAPIAPAFKPGMKVNFTSQRQEMTFGGAYEVDESQHFWADNVGIVALIPRPSAETAFGFEVLLESAALETCTYLPLVRR
;
A
#
# COMPACT_ATOMS: atom_id res chain seq x y z
N MET A 1 27.61 53.66 -58.33
CA MET A 1 28.02 55.05 -58.06
C MET A 1 28.12 55.24 -56.54
N LYS A 2 29.33 55.51 -56.02
CA LYS A 2 29.73 56.05 -54.68
C LYS A 2 29.07 55.41 -53.42
N ILE A 3 29.76 54.55 -52.68
CA ILE A 3 30.65 54.83 -51.52
C ILE A 3 30.02 55.75 -50.47
N PHE A 4 29.80 55.26 -49.24
CA PHE A 4 30.35 55.85 -48.01
C PHE A 4 30.25 54.89 -46.79
N LEU A 5 31.43 54.49 -46.30
CA LEU A 5 31.67 53.95 -44.95
C LEU A 5 31.64 55.08 -43.90
N ARG A 6 31.16 54.77 -42.68
CA ARG A 6 31.49 55.34 -41.35
C ARG A 6 30.57 54.62 -40.34
N GLY A 7 30.98 53.90 -39.30
CA GLY A 7 32.19 53.90 -38.49
C GLY A 7 31.99 54.77 -37.24
N PHE A 8 31.65 54.17 -36.09
CA PHE A 8 31.83 54.64 -34.68
C PHE A 8 31.31 53.49 -33.76
N GLN A 9 32.15 52.68 -33.11
CA GLN A 9 32.86 52.86 -31.83
C GLN A 9 32.00 53.22 -30.59
N SER A 10 32.16 52.37 -29.55
CA SER A 10 31.93 52.62 -28.10
C SER A 10 30.48 52.48 -27.62
N ALA A 11 30.15 51.85 -26.48
CA ALA A 11 30.93 51.47 -25.31
C ALA A 11 30.33 50.22 -24.64
N LEU A 12 31.22 49.37 -24.14
CA LEU A 12 30.93 48.30 -23.18
C LEU A 12 30.58 48.96 -21.84
N LEU A 13 29.37 48.75 -21.31
CA LEU A 13 29.03 49.05 -19.92
C LEU A 13 28.57 47.75 -19.26
N ILE A 14 29.53 47.00 -18.72
CA ILE A 14 29.26 45.87 -17.84
C ILE A 14 29.02 46.46 -16.46
N LEU A 15 27.75 46.59 -16.07
CA LEU A 15 27.36 46.88 -14.69
C LEU A 15 27.42 45.56 -13.90
N ALA A 16 28.52 45.32 -13.20
CA ALA A 16 28.61 44.27 -12.20
C ALA A 16 27.90 44.74 -10.93
N ILE A 17 26.63 44.37 -10.78
CA ILE A 17 25.91 44.50 -9.51
C ILE A 17 26.34 43.29 -8.65
N LEU A 18 27.31 43.51 -7.77
CA LEU A 18 27.59 42.61 -6.65
C LEU A 18 26.46 42.79 -5.62
N ALA A 19 25.37 42.07 -5.82
CA ALA A 19 24.40 41.82 -4.78
C ALA A 19 25.01 40.82 -3.80
N TYR A 20 25.51 41.33 -2.67
CA TYR A 20 25.82 40.53 -1.49
C TYR A 20 24.48 40.01 -0.94
N GLN A 21 23.98 38.91 -1.49
CA GLN A 21 22.95 38.13 -0.82
C GLN A 21 23.63 37.43 0.35
N GLU A 22 23.42 37.96 1.55
CA GLU A 22 23.54 37.15 2.75
C GLU A 22 22.70 35.89 2.54
N ALA A 23 23.38 34.77 2.32
CA ALA A 23 22.76 33.46 2.36
C ALA A 23 22.19 33.30 3.76
N ARG A 24 20.91 33.63 3.93
CA ARG A 24 20.14 33.19 5.08
C ARG A 24 20.21 31.67 5.04
N SER A 25 21.06 31.11 5.90
CA SER A 25 21.01 29.71 6.27
C SER A 25 19.63 29.50 6.88
N PHE A 26 18.68 29.09 6.06
CA PHE A 26 17.50 28.41 6.58
C PHE A 26 18.06 27.23 7.38
N PRO A 27 17.70 27.08 8.67
CA PRO A 27 18.06 25.87 9.37
C PRO A 27 17.55 24.72 8.49
N LEU A 28 18.44 23.83 8.09
CA LEU A 28 18.07 22.53 7.56
C LEU A 28 17.22 21.91 8.65
N GLN A 29 15.90 22.04 8.52
CA GLN A 29 14.96 21.35 9.37
C GLN A 29 15.24 19.89 9.08
N SER A 30 15.96 19.23 9.99
CA SER A 30 16.28 17.82 9.87
C SER A 30 14.96 17.11 9.62
N SER A 31 14.82 16.48 8.45
CA SER A 31 13.58 15.80 8.13
C SER A 31 13.33 14.75 9.20
N ALA A 32 12.31 14.98 10.03
CA ALA A 32 12.10 14.16 11.21
C ALA A 32 10.91 13.25 10.98
N TYR A 33 11.16 11.95 11.04
CA TYR A 33 10.08 10.98 11.18
C TYR A 33 9.42 11.13 12.55
N ALA A 34 8.11 10.91 12.59
CA ALA A 34 7.33 10.90 13.81
C ALA A 34 6.20 9.88 13.70
N VAL A 35 5.75 9.38 14.85
CA VAL A 35 4.57 8.53 14.97
C VAL A 35 3.57 9.29 15.82
N GLU A 36 2.36 9.50 15.30
CA GLU A 36 1.23 10.01 16.06
C GLU A 36 0.28 8.84 16.34
N THR A 37 -0.07 8.62 17.60
CA THR A 37 -1.00 7.56 18.00
C THR A 37 -2.37 8.15 18.28
N LEU A 38 -3.41 7.59 17.67
CA LEU A 38 -4.80 7.90 17.94
C LEU A 38 -5.51 6.66 18.46
N SER A 39 -6.46 6.84 19.37
CA SER A 39 -7.25 5.75 19.92
C SER A 39 -8.73 6.09 19.79
N GLN A 40 -9.51 5.17 19.24
CA GLN A 40 -10.96 5.28 19.12
C GLN A 40 -11.60 3.95 19.56
N GLY A 41 -12.10 3.92 20.80
CA GLY A 41 -12.55 2.66 21.40
C GLY A 41 -11.38 1.71 21.60
N GLU A 42 -11.48 0.49 21.07
CA GLU A 42 -10.44 -0.54 21.11
C GLU A 42 -9.46 -0.44 19.93
N THR A 43 -9.77 0.37 18.92
CA THR A 43 -8.92 0.56 17.75
C THR A 43 -7.82 1.57 18.02
N ILE A 44 -6.58 1.24 17.66
CA ILE A 44 -5.41 2.12 17.74
C ILE A 44 -4.86 2.37 16.34
N GLU A 45 -4.72 3.63 15.95
CA GLU A 45 -4.08 4.05 14.70
C GLU A 45 -2.71 4.67 14.99
N TYR A 46 -1.66 4.12 14.39
CA TYR A 46 -0.31 4.68 14.39
C TYR A 46 -0.06 5.38 13.05
N ARG A 47 -0.07 6.71 13.07
CA ARG A 47 0.13 7.57 11.90
C ARG A 47 1.60 7.87 11.67
N PHE A 48 2.10 7.47 10.51
CA PHE A 48 3.48 7.60 10.10
C PHE A 48 3.70 8.96 9.43
N LYS A 49 4.57 9.80 10.00
CA LYS A 49 4.80 11.16 9.52
C LYS A 49 6.25 11.40 9.15
N LEU A 50 6.48 12.16 8.07
CA LEU A 50 7.75 12.80 7.75
C LEU A 50 7.51 14.30 7.58
N ASN A 51 8.14 15.15 8.39
CA ASN A 51 7.89 16.61 8.35
C ASN A 51 6.41 16.97 8.48
N ASN A 52 5.72 16.30 9.41
CA ASN A 52 4.28 16.41 9.65
C ASN A 52 3.37 15.91 8.49
N ARG A 53 3.95 15.40 7.40
CA ARG A 53 3.18 14.76 6.32
C ARG A 53 2.88 13.32 6.69
N HIS A 54 1.59 13.01 6.83
CA HIS A 54 1.08 11.66 7.07
C HIS A 54 1.18 10.81 5.79
N PHE A 55 1.99 9.76 5.81
CA PHE A 55 2.26 8.91 4.63
C PHE A 55 1.82 7.44 4.78
N GLY A 56 1.41 7.01 5.96
CA GLY A 56 0.84 5.69 6.18
C GLY A 56 0.24 5.55 7.57
N SER A 57 -0.74 4.67 7.70
CA SER A 57 -1.34 4.30 8.98
C SER A 57 -1.16 2.80 9.20
N LEU A 58 -0.68 2.42 10.38
CA LEU A 58 -0.85 1.06 10.90
C LEU A 58 -2.03 1.10 11.87
N ILE A 59 -3.04 0.28 11.60
CA ILE A 59 -4.26 0.21 12.40
C ILE A 59 -4.24 -1.16 13.09
N ASP A 60 -4.29 -1.13 14.42
CA ASP A 60 -4.61 -2.27 15.26
C ASP A 60 -6.10 -2.20 15.58
N ASP A 61 -6.87 -3.04 14.91
CA ASP A 61 -8.30 -3.20 15.14
C ASP A 61 -8.58 -4.67 15.44
N GLN A 62 -9.01 -4.97 16.66
CA GLN A 62 -9.31 -6.34 17.11
C GLN A 62 -8.15 -7.33 16.92
N GLY A 63 -6.90 -6.84 17.02
CA GLY A 63 -5.70 -7.67 16.82
C GLY A 63 -5.42 -7.98 15.35
N ALA A 64 -5.88 -7.15 14.41
CA ALA A 64 -5.46 -7.21 13.03
C ALA A 64 -4.22 -6.33 12.77
N PHE A 65 -3.27 -6.80 11.96
CA PHE A 65 -2.22 -5.93 11.39
C PHE A 65 -2.75 -5.28 10.12
N ALA A 66 -3.31 -4.07 10.15
CA ALA A 66 -3.86 -3.41 8.95
C ALA A 66 -3.05 -2.17 8.56
N PHE A 67 -2.26 -2.25 7.50
CA PHE A 67 -1.49 -1.11 6.98
C PHE A 67 -2.17 -0.45 5.78
N ARG A 68 -2.33 0.88 5.85
CA ARG A 68 -2.88 1.73 4.78
C ARG A 68 -1.87 2.80 4.37
N PRO A 69 -1.40 2.84 3.11
CA PRO A 69 -0.49 3.86 2.64
C PRO A 69 -1.24 5.13 2.20
N HIS A 70 -0.55 6.27 2.24
CA HIS A 70 -1.03 7.57 1.73
C HIS A 70 -2.44 8.02 2.18
N PRO A 71 -2.84 7.86 3.45
CA PRO A 71 -4.17 8.26 3.90
C PRO A 71 -4.43 9.78 3.72
N GLY A 72 -3.38 10.61 3.67
CA GLY A 72 -3.51 12.06 3.41
C GLY A 72 -3.89 12.45 1.97
N CYS A 73 -3.95 11.49 1.06
CA CYS A 73 -4.31 11.67 -0.35
C CYS A 73 -5.69 11.08 -0.65
N ASP A 74 -6.28 10.43 0.34
CA ASP A 74 -7.54 9.72 0.26
C ASP A 74 -8.59 10.43 1.14
N ALA A 75 -9.31 11.38 0.53
CA ALA A 75 -10.24 12.23 1.25
C ALA A 75 -11.44 11.49 1.85
N ASN A 76 -11.76 10.29 1.34
CA ASN A 76 -12.85 9.49 1.87
C ASN A 76 -12.36 8.39 2.85
N GLY A 77 -11.08 8.00 2.80
CA GLY A 77 -10.44 7.08 3.75
C GLY A 77 -10.62 5.58 3.45
N TRP A 78 -11.09 5.27 2.24
CA TRP A 78 -11.32 3.92 1.72
C TRP A 78 -10.21 3.62 0.74
N GLY A 79 -9.29 2.73 1.07
CA GLY A 79 -8.16 2.45 0.20
C GLY A 79 -7.61 1.07 0.43
N THR A 80 -6.78 0.63 -0.50
CA THR A 80 -6.12 -0.66 -0.44
C THR A 80 -5.41 -0.84 0.90
N THR A 81 -5.78 -1.90 1.61
CA THR A 81 -5.26 -2.25 2.94
C THR A 81 -4.45 -3.53 2.86
N TRP A 82 -3.24 -3.50 3.42
CA TRP A 82 -2.42 -4.70 3.57
C TRP A 82 -2.57 -5.28 4.98
N TYR A 83 -3.12 -6.48 5.04
CA TYR A 83 -3.17 -7.31 6.23
C TYR A 83 -1.97 -8.25 6.26
N ALA A 84 -0.93 -7.91 7.01
CA ALA A 84 0.35 -8.64 6.97
C ALA A 84 0.32 -10.01 7.67
N GLN A 85 -0.71 -10.25 8.49
CA GLN A 85 -0.80 -11.48 9.28
C GLN A 85 -1.13 -12.71 8.41
N PRO A 86 -0.56 -13.88 8.73
CA PRO A 86 -0.84 -15.12 8.04
C PRO A 86 -2.12 -15.79 8.55
N PHE A 87 -2.80 -16.51 7.68
CA PHE A 87 -4.06 -17.16 8.02
C PHE A 87 -4.37 -18.38 7.14
N LEU A 88 -5.13 -19.32 7.70
CA LEU A 88 -5.69 -20.47 6.98
C LEU A 88 -7.08 -20.15 6.42
N PRO A 89 -7.60 -20.92 5.45
CA PRO A 89 -8.88 -20.64 4.82
C PRO A 89 -10.04 -20.57 5.83
N GLY A 90 -10.96 -19.62 5.62
CA GLY A 90 -12.10 -19.40 6.51
C GLY A 90 -11.76 -18.71 7.84
N ALA A 91 -10.55 -18.18 7.98
CA ALA A 91 -10.14 -17.51 9.22
C ALA A 91 -10.66 -16.08 9.36
N THR A 92 -10.98 -15.68 10.59
CA THR A 92 -11.09 -14.27 10.97
C THR A 92 -9.70 -13.76 11.36
N LEU A 93 -9.27 -12.65 10.76
CA LEU A 93 -7.97 -12.05 11.02
C LEU A 93 -7.94 -11.43 12.43
N ALA A 94 -7.20 -12.04 13.35
CA ALA A 94 -6.99 -11.55 14.71
C ALA A 94 -5.63 -12.00 15.26
N HIS A 95 -5.42 -11.84 16.58
CA HIS A 95 -4.28 -12.36 17.34
C HIS A 95 -2.91 -11.75 17.00
N THR A 96 -2.88 -10.53 16.47
CA THR A 96 -1.67 -9.71 16.34
C THR A 96 -1.45 -8.88 17.59
N ILE A 97 -0.19 -8.71 17.95
CA ILE A 97 0.29 -7.72 18.93
C ILE A 97 1.26 -6.79 18.21
N ILE A 98 0.93 -5.50 18.16
CA ILE A 98 1.85 -4.45 17.70
C ILE A 98 2.79 -4.09 18.86
N ASP A 99 3.97 -4.70 18.85
CA ASP A 99 4.97 -4.55 19.92
C ASP A 99 5.65 -3.19 19.92
N ARG A 100 6.04 -2.72 18.73
CA ARG A 100 6.79 -1.47 18.58
C ARG A 100 6.43 -0.74 17.30
N VAL A 101 6.18 0.56 17.43
CA VAL A 101 6.13 1.52 16.32
C VAL A 101 6.96 2.73 16.75
N GLN A 102 8.17 2.87 16.20
CA GLN A 102 9.15 3.84 16.68
C GLN A 102 9.73 4.66 15.53
N ALA A 103 9.68 5.98 15.65
CA ALA A 103 10.39 6.86 14.73
C ALA A 103 11.91 6.80 14.94
N ALA A 104 12.65 6.75 13.84
CA ALA A 104 14.10 6.74 13.75
C ALA A 104 14.58 7.80 12.73
N PRO A 105 15.87 8.16 12.70
CA PRO A 105 16.38 9.17 11.76
C PRO A 105 16.15 8.85 10.28
N ASP A 106 16.07 7.57 9.93
CA ASP A 106 15.94 7.06 8.57
C ASP A 106 14.55 6.49 8.25
N GLY A 107 13.61 6.50 9.20
CA GLY A 107 12.28 5.95 8.98
C GLY A 107 11.47 5.66 10.23
N ILE A 108 10.53 4.72 10.12
CA ILE A 108 9.70 4.22 11.22
C ILE A 108 9.88 2.71 11.31
N GLN A 109 10.32 2.25 12.47
CA GLN A 109 10.51 0.85 12.78
C GLN A 109 9.21 0.27 13.33
N VAL A 110 8.73 -0.80 12.71
CA VAL A 110 7.58 -1.57 13.15
C VAL A 110 8.03 -2.98 13.51
N HIS A 111 7.61 -3.44 14.68
CA HIS A 111 7.71 -4.84 15.08
C HIS A 111 6.33 -5.31 15.52
N ALA A 112 5.88 -6.44 14.99
CA ALA A 112 4.64 -7.08 15.38
C ALA A 112 4.83 -8.59 15.39
N PHE A 113 4.08 -9.27 16.25
CA PHE A 113 4.06 -10.73 16.33
C PHE A 113 2.67 -11.21 16.71
N GLY A 114 2.40 -12.48 16.52
CA GLY A 114 1.07 -13.02 16.79
C GLY A 114 0.91 -14.47 16.43
N LYS A 115 -0.35 -14.87 16.29
CA LYS A 115 -0.73 -16.23 15.90
C LYS A 115 -1.20 -16.29 14.46
N VAL A 116 -0.97 -17.43 13.80
CA VAL A 116 -1.55 -17.73 12.48
C VAL A 116 -3.03 -17.99 12.69
N SER A 117 -3.91 -17.17 12.09
CA SER A 117 -5.36 -17.28 12.32
C SER A 117 -5.95 -18.52 11.64
N ARG A 118 -6.84 -19.24 12.32
CA ARG A 118 -7.57 -20.42 11.80
C ARG A 118 -9.03 -20.36 12.22
N TYR A 119 -9.95 -20.55 11.27
CA TYR A 119 -11.39 -20.41 11.53
C TYR A 119 -11.70 -19.09 12.28
N VAL A 120 -12.76 -19.04 13.08
CA VAL A 120 -13.19 -17.78 13.70
C VAL A 120 -12.34 -17.36 14.92
N SER A 121 -11.76 -18.31 15.65
CA SER A 121 -11.08 -18.02 16.93
C SER A 121 -9.91 -18.95 17.26
N GLU A 122 -9.58 -19.86 16.34
CA GLU A 122 -8.49 -20.80 16.54
C GLU A 122 -7.19 -20.27 15.94
N THR A 123 -6.09 -20.92 16.29
CA THR A 123 -4.76 -20.54 15.82
C THR A 123 -4.00 -21.77 15.33
N TYR A 124 -3.00 -21.56 14.47
CA TYR A 124 -2.18 -22.63 13.91
C TYR A 124 -0.70 -22.23 13.79
N GLY A 125 -0.07 -22.02 14.94
CA GLY A 125 1.31 -21.54 15.04
C GLY A 125 1.45 -20.04 15.29
N ASP A 126 2.68 -19.56 15.07
CA ASP A 126 3.17 -18.23 15.44
C ASP A 126 3.77 -17.50 14.23
N TRP A 127 3.77 -16.17 14.29
CA TRP A 127 4.45 -15.34 13.30
C TRP A 127 5.03 -14.07 13.94
N GLN A 128 5.99 -13.46 13.25
CA GLN A 128 6.52 -12.14 13.57
C GLN A 128 7.02 -11.43 12.32
N ILE A 129 6.96 -10.10 12.34
CA ILE A 129 7.45 -9.23 11.28
C ILE A 129 8.24 -8.06 11.89
N SER A 130 9.34 -7.70 11.24
CA SER A 130 10.09 -6.48 11.49
C SER A 130 10.18 -5.69 10.19
N LEU A 131 9.72 -4.44 10.18
CA LEU A 131 9.74 -3.55 9.01
C LEU A 131 10.38 -2.21 9.34
N GLN A 132 11.13 -1.67 8.39
CA GLN A 132 11.62 -0.29 8.37
C GLN A 132 10.87 0.48 7.28
N PHE A 133 9.95 1.35 7.66
CA PHE A 133 9.24 2.23 6.74
C PHE A 133 10.04 3.50 6.45
N ALA A 134 10.06 3.93 5.20
CA ALA A 134 10.65 5.20 4.78
C ALA A 134 9.71 5.92 3.81
N TYR A 135 9.95 7.22 3.63
CA TYR A 135 9.16 8.06 2.74
C TYR A 135 10.02 8.96 1.86
N ASN A 136 9.84 8.85 0.55
CA ASN A 136 10.44 9.73 -0.44
C ASN A 136 9.47 10.88 -0.74
N LEU A 137 9.80 12.09 -0.28
CA LEU A 137 8.97 13.29 -0.47
C LEU A 137 8.79 13.68 -1.95
N PRO A 138 9.86 13.84 -2.77
CA PRO A 138 9.72 14.17 -4.19
C PRO A 138 8.89 13.16 -4.99
N GLY A 139 9.12 11.86 -4.76
CA GLY A 139 8.41 10.79 -5.46
C GLY A 139 7.03 10.49 -4.89
N GLN A 140 6.74 10.94 -3.66
CA GLN A 140 5.57 10.54 -2.89
C GLN A 140 5.45 9.01 -2.79
N ILE A 141 6.56 8.37 -2.41
CA ILE A 141 6.67 6.91 -2.32
C ILE A 141 6.91 6.54 -0.86
N ALA A 142 6.01 5.75 -0.29
CA ALA A 142 6.23 5.05 0.96
C ALA A 142 6.84 3.68 0.65
N THR A 143 7.92 3.33 1.33
CA THR A 143 8.52 1.99 1.23
C THR A 143 8.62 1.37 2.60
N ALA A 144 8.62 0.03 2.65
CA ALA A 144 9.00 -0.72 3.84
C ALA A 144 9.86 -1.90 3.45
N THR A 145 10.89 -2.21 4.23
CA THR A 145 11.69 -3.42 4.05
C THR A 145 11.89 -4.14 5.37
N GLY A 146 12.03 -5.46 5.33
CA GLY A 146 12.46 -6.22 6.49
C GLY A 146 12.16 -7.71 6.39
N HIS A 147 12.02 -8.35 7.55
CA HIS A 147 11.94 -9.80 7.66
C HIS A 147 10.59 -10.25 8.23
N TYR A 148 10.09 -11.36 7.70
CA TYR A 148 8.84 -11.97 8.11
C TYR A 148 9.03 -13.47 8.31
N THR A 149 8.63 -14.00 9.46
CA THR A 149 8.82 -15.41 9.80
C THR A 149 7.54 -16.02 10.34
N ILE A 150 7.26 -17.26 9.96
CA ILE A 150 6.08 -18.04 10.37
C ILE A 150 6.55 -19.41 10.85
N THR A 151 6.00 -19.90 11.95
CA THR A 151 6.19 -21.28 12.44
C THR A 151 4.82 -21.91 12.71
N LEU A 152 4.47 -22.98 11.99
CA LEU A 152 3.22 -23.70 12.14
C LEU A 152 3.34 -24.80 13.20
N ASP A 153 2.23 -25.11 13.87
CA ASP A 153 2.16 -26.19 14.88
C ASP A 153 2.33 -27.58 14.24
N ALA A 154 1.92 -27.73 12.98
CA ALA A 154 2.05 -28.96 12.19
C ALA A 154 2.08 -28.65 10.68
N PRO A 155 2.49 -29.62 9.83
CA PRO A 155 2.46 -29.51 8.37
C PRO A 155 1.12 -29.07 7.78
N LEU A 156 1.14 -28.57 6.54
CA LEU A 156 -0.08 -28.25 5.79
C LEU A 156 -0.58 -29.48 5.03
N ASP A 157 -1.88 -29.74 5.10
CA ASP A 157 -2.56 -30.87 4.46
C ASP A 157 -3.97 -30.50 3.94
N ASP A 158 -4.69 -31.52 3.47
CA ASP A 158 -6.05 -31.38 2.93
C ASP A 158 -7.09 -30.88 3.95
N THR A 159 -6.78 -30.97 5.25
CA THR A 159 -7.65 -30.47 6.33
C THR A 159 -7.32 -29.06 6.75
N THR A 160 -6.04 -28.64 6.67
CA THR A 160 -5.63 -27.28 7.01
C THR A 160 -5.90 -26.28 5.89
N GLY A 161 -5.75 -26.70 4.64
CA GLY A 161 -5.76 -25.77 3.51
C GLY A 161 -4.38 -25.16 3.23
N ASP A 162 -4.37 -24.23 2.27
CA ASP A 162 -3.19 -23.44 1.93
C ASP A 162 -2.94 -22.37 2.99
N LEU A 163 -1.67 -22.04 3.25
CA LEU A 163 -1.32 -20.94 4.13
C LEU A 163 -1.29 -19.64 3.34
N ASN A 164 -2.19 -18.70 3.66
CA ASN A 164 -2.12 -17.34 3.16
C ASN A 164 -1.09 -16.56 3.98
N LEU A 165 -0.11 -15.97 3.31
CA LEU A 165 0.99 -15.25 3.95
C LEU A 165 0.61 -13.83 4.37
N TYR A 166 -0.33 -13.22 3.64
CA TYR A 166 -0.95 -11.93 3.89
C TYR A 166 -2.24 -11.82 3.07
N LYS A 167 -3.05 -10.77 3.30
CA LYS A 167 -4.13 -10.33 2.41
C LYS A 167 -3.94 -8.87 2.02
N ILE A 168 -4.02 -8.54 0.73
CA ILE A 168 -4.32 -7.19 0.27
C ILE A 168 -5.83 -7.16 0.02
N ALA A 169 -6.54 -6.28 0.73
CA ALA A 169 -7.95 -6.00 0.50
C ALA A 169 -8.08 -4.68 -0.26
N SER A 170 -8.94 -4.65 -1.26
CA SER A 170 -9.20 -3.45 -2.06
C SER A 170 -10.63 -3.52 -2.62
N ASN A 171 -10.99 -2.51 -3.39
CA ASN A 171 -12.29 -2.39 -4.03
C ASN A 171 -12.13 -2.18 -5.53
N TYR A 172 -12.91 -2.93 -6.31
CA TYR A 172 -13.10 -2.75 -7.75
C TYR A 172 -14.61 -2.67 -8.03
N LEU A 173 -15.05 -1.54 -8.58
CA LEU A 173 -16.45 -1.29 -8.94
C LEU A 173 -16.61 -1.45 -10.46
N ASP A 174 -17.50 -2.34 -10.86
CA ASP A 174 -17.73 -2.73 -12.26
C ASP A 174 -19.03 -2.09 -12.78
N ASP A 175 -18.97 -1.34 -13.88
CA ASP A 175 -20.14 -0.67 -14.50
C ASP A 175 -21.06 0.11 -13.51
N VAL A 176 -20.48 0.88 -12.60
CA VAL A 176 -21.24 1.70 -11.63
C VAL A 176 -21.52 3.10 -12.18
N PRO A 177 -22.56 3.81 -11.68
CA PRO A 177 -22.76 5.21 -12.01
C PRO A 177 -21.57 6.08 -11.62
N LEU A 178 -21.20 7.03 -12.49
CA LEU A 178 -20.03 7.90 -12.29
C LEU A 178 -20.43 9.37 -12.14
N LEU A 179 -19.64 10.13 -11.36
CA LEU A 179 -19.80 11.58 -11.21
C LEU A 179 -19.58 12.37 -12.51
N SER A 180 -19.00 11.75 -13.54
CA SER A 180 -18.80 12.33 -14.87
C SER A 180 -20.01 12.17 -15.81
N ASP A 181 -21.15 11.74 -15.27
CA ASP A 181 -22.31 11.20 -16.00
C ASP A 181 -22.00 9.86 -16.69
N GLY A 182 -23.01 8.97 -16.76
CA GLY A 182 -22.89 7.62 -17.34
C GLY A 182 -22.51 6.54 -16.32
N SER A 183 -22.10 5.37 -16.83
CA SER A 183 -21.61 4.24 -16.04
C SER A 183 -20.22 3.80 -16.51
N GLY A 184 -19.47 3.15 -15.63
CA GLY A 184 -18.19 2.54 -15.94
C GLY A 184 -17.41 2.09 -14.70
N ASP A 185 -16.20 1.59 -14.93
CA ASP A 185 -15.41 0.96 -13.87
C ASP A 185 -14.62 1.99 -13.05
N THR A 186 -14.62 1.81 -11.73
CA THR A 186 -13.93 2.69 -10.79
C THR A 186 -13.58 1.94 -9.50
N GLY A 187 -13.17 2.65 -8.45
CA GLY A 187 -12.85 2.05 -7.15
C GLY A 187 -11.41 2.32 -6.72
N ASP A 188 -10.90 1.47 -5.84
CA ASP A 188 -9.59 1.63 -5.21
C ASP A 188 -8.44 1.07 -6.02
N MET A 189 -8.73 0.10 -6.88
CA MET A 189 -7.77 -0.49 -7.80
C MET A 189 -8.38 -0.74 -9.18
N LYS A 190 -7.52 -0.85 -10.19
CA LYS A 190 -7.91 -1.23 -11.57
C LYS A 190 -7.47 -2.64 -11.97
N ALA A 191 -6.35 -3.10 -11.41
CA ALA A 191 -5.71 -4.37 -11.76
C ALA A 191 -4.58 -4.68 -10.76
N ALA A 192 -4.09 -5.92 -10.79
CA ALA A 192 -2.84 -6.32 -10.13
C ALA A 192 -1.85 -6.88 -11.14
N VAL A 193 -0.62 -6.36 -11.16
CA VAL A 193 0.49 -6.91 -11.95
C VAL A 193 1.28 -7.89 -11.08
N VAL A 194 1.38 -9.14 -11.52
CA VAL A 194 2.05 -10.21 -10.77
C VAL A 194 3.38 -10.55 -11.44
N MET A 195 4.44 -10.69 -10.64
CA MET A 195 5.79 -11.01 -11.11
C MET A 195 6.37 -12.20 -10.34
N LYS A 196 7.06 -13.08 -11.07
CA LYS A 196 7.87 -14.20 -10.53
C LYS A 196 9.37 -14.02 -10.64
N THR A 197 9.75 -13.03 -11.43
CA THR A 197 11.12 -12.61 -11.62
C THR A 197 11.14 -11.09 -11.43
N PRO A 198 12.08 -10.54 -10.64
CA PRO A 198 12.16 -9.10 -10.43
C PRO A 198 12.13 -8.31 -11.74
N GLY A 199 11.17 -7.41 -11.88
CA GLY A 199 11.04 -6.53 -13.03
C GLY A 199 10.40 -7.16 -14.28
N VAL A 200 9.94 -8.42 -14.22
CA VAL A 200 9.28 -9.09 -15.35
C VAL A 200 7.86 -9.47 -14.97
N ALA A 201 6.88 -8.82 -15.59
CA ALA A 201 5.48 -9.16 -15.44
C ALA A 201 5.22 -10.59 -15.94
N TRP A 202 4.62 -11.41 -15.08
CA TRP A 202 4.16 -12.75 -15.42
C TRP A 202 2.76 -12.69 -16.04
N PHE A 203 1.84 -11.98 -15.39
CA PHE A 203 0.52 -11.64 -15.92
C PHE A 203 -0.04 -10.38 -15.24
N THR A 204 -1.14 -9.88 -15.79
CA THR A 204 -1.99 -8.85 -15.15
C THR A 204 -3.34 -9.49 -14.82
N TRP A 205 -3.76 -9.39 -13.57
CA TRP A 205 -5.05 -9.85 -13.11
C TRP A 205 -6.02 -8.66 -13.06
N ILE A 206 -7.16 -8.81 -13.73
CA ILE A 206 -8.27 -7.85 -13.76
C ILE A 206 -9.46 -8.56 -13.11
N PRO A 207 -10.00 -8.06 -11.97
CA PRO A 207 -10.96 -8.82 -11.17
C PRO A 207 -12.22 -9.28 -11.94
N PRO A 208 -12.91 -8.44 -12.73
CA PRO A 208 -14.09 -8.89 -13.49
C PRO A 208 -13.80 -9.96 -14.55
N ASP A 209 -12.64 -9.88 -15.22
CA ASP A 209 -12.26 -10.82 -16.27
C ASP A 209 -11.99 -12.23 -15.72
N GLN A 210 -11.48 -12.30 -14.49
CA GLN A 210 -11.13 -13.55 -13.81
C GLN A 210 -11.44 -13.47 -12.32
N PRO A 211 -12.72 -13.59 -11.90
CA PRO A 211 -13.10 -13.35 -10.51
C PRO A 211 -12.41 -14.25 -9.47
N ALA A 212 -11.93 -15.42 -9.90
CA ALA A 212 -11.06 -16.28 -9.11
C ALA A 212 -9.83 -16.68 -9.96
N HIS A 213 -8.63 -16.33 -9.51
CA HIS A 213 -7.39 -16.66 -10.20
C HIS A 213 -6.32 -17.23 -9.24
N TYR A 214 -6.04 -18.52 -9.39
CA TYR A 214 -5.13 -19.29 -8.53
C TYR A 214 -4.21 -20.15 -9.41
N PRO A 215 -3.17 -19.56 -10.03
CA PRO A 215 -2.28 -20.32 -10.89
C PRO A 215 -1.47 -21.34 -10.08
N THR A 216 -1.14 -22.47 -10.70
CA THR A 216 -0.44 -23.58 -10.02
C THR A 216 1.07 -23.41 -10.02
N ASP A 217 1.61 -22.59 -10.93
CA ASP A 217 3.03 -22.36 -11.01
C ASP A 217 3.56 -21.74 -9.72
N ARG A 218 4.76 -22.13 -9.33
CA ARG A 218 5.39 -21.75 -8.06
C ARG A 218 6.59 -20.81 -8.27
N THR A 219 7.00 -20.10 -7.23
CA THR A 219 8.18 -19.21 -7.26
C THR A 219 8.71 -18.90 -5.86
N ASP A 220 10.02 -18.71 -5.73
CA ASP A 220 10.68 -18.21 -4.53
C ASP A 220 10.61 -16.67 -4.41
N PHE A 221 10.25 -15.96 -5.48
CA PHE A 221 10.01 -14.53 -5.52
C PHE A 221 8.60 -14.24 -6.05
N LEU A 222 7.73 -13.67 -5.21
CA LEU A 222 6.41 -13.23 -5.64
C LEU A 222 6.24 -11.73 -5.37
N SER A 223 5.98 -10.98 -6.42
CA SER A 223 5.64 -9.56 -6.35
C SER A 223 4.23 -9.35 -6.87
N VAL A 224 3.39 -8.70 -6.07
CA VAL A 224 2.04 -8.28 -6.43
C VAL A 224 1.99 -6.76 -6.39
N ASP A 225 1.73 -6.13 -7.52
CA ASP A 225 1.62 -4.68 -7.68
C ASP A 225 0.18 -4.29 -8.01
N VAL A 226 -0.58 -3.91 -6.98
CA VAL A 226 -1.95 -3.43 -7.09
C VAL A 226 -1.92 -2.00 -7.61
N ILE A 227 -2.48 -1.80 -8.80
CA ILE A 227 -2.49 -0.49 -9.43
C ILE A 227 -3.73 0.27 -9.00
N GLY A 228 -3.52 1.39 -8.31
CA GLY A 228 -4.60 2.27 -7.88
C GLY A 228 -5.39 2.89 -9.04
N GLN A 229 -6.60 3.36 -8.73
CA GLN A 229 -7.51 3.97 -9.70
C GLN A 229 -8.04 5.32 -9.18
N PHE A 230 -8.60 6.13 -10.08
CA PHE A 230 -9.39 7.30 -9.69
C PHE A 230 -10.79 6.85 -9.32
N ASN A 231 -11.10 6.85 -8.02
CA ASN A 231 -12.43 6.51 -7.52
C ASN A 231 -13.37 7.71 -7.71
N ASN A 232 -14.35 7.57 -8.59
CA ASN A 232 -15.29 8.63 -8.97
C ASN A 232 -16.74 8.16 -9.05
N VAL A 233 -17.08 7.13 -8.26
CA VAL A 233 -18.45 6.61 -8.18
C VAL A 233 -19.43 7.69 -7.74
N ASP A 234 -20.59 7.75 -8.39
CA ASP A 234 -21.72 8.56 -7.95
C ASP A 234 -22.56 7.78 -6.93
N THR A 235 -22.06 7.77 -5.69
CA THR A 235 -22.76 7.17 -4.54
C THR A 235 -24.14 7.76 -4.29
N ALA A 236 -24.40 9.01 -4.69
CA ALA A 236 -25.71 9.63 -4.53
C ALA A 236 -26.75 9.01 -5.47
N SER A 237 -26.35 8.72 -6.71
CA SER A 237 -27.19 8.00 -7.67
C SER A 237 -27.48 6.56 -7.25
N GLN A 238 -26.60 5.95 -6.44
CA GLN A 238 -26.79 4.66 -5.82
C GLN A 238 -27.65 4.71 -4.53
N GLY A 239 -28.09 5.90 -4.09
CA GLY A 239 -28.93 6.10 -2.91
C GLY A 239 -28.17 6.29 -1.58
N TYR A 240 -26.87 6.52 -1.61
CA TYR A 240 -26.01 6.74 -0.43
C TYR A 240 -25.62 8.21 -0.25
N ALA A 241 -24.94 8.51 0.86
CA ALA A 241 -24.37 9.82 1.09
C ALA A 241 -23.24 10.11 0.07
N PRO A 242 -23.20 11.30 -0.57
CA PRO A 242 -22.17 11.63 -1.53
C PRO A 242 -20.76 11.58 -0.92
N ILE A 243 -19.83 10.91 -1.61
CA ILE A 243 -18.40 10.92 -1.29
C ILE A 243 -17.62 11.73 -2.32
N ALA A 244 -16.51 12.34 -1.90
CA ALA A 244 -15.61 13.04 -2.81
C ALA A 244 -14.82 12.02 -3.67
N PRO A 245 -14.60 12.30 -4.97
CA PRO A 245 -13.72 11.47 -5.78
C PRO A 245 -12.27 11.61 -5.32
N ALA A 246 -11.48 10.56 -5.46
CA ALA A 246 -10.09 10.53 -5.00
C ALA A 246 -9.21 9.60 -5.84
N PHE A 247 -7.96 10.00 -6.05
CA PHE A 247 -6.95 9.12 -6.61
C PHE A 247 -6.42 8.18 -5.52
N LYS A 248 -6.48 6.88 -5.80
CA LYS A 248 -6.16 5.83 -4.83
C LYS A 248 -4.71 5.39 -5.05
N PRO A 249 -3.91 5.27 -3.99
CA PRO A 249 -2.51 4.91 -4.14
C PRO A 249 -2.37 3.49 -4.69
N GLY A 250 -1.32 3.24 -5.46
CA GLY A 250 -0.91 1.87 -5.77
C GLY A 250 -0.26 1.21 -4.55
N MET A 251 -0.25 -0.11 -4.50
CA MET A 251 0.42 -0.88 -3.44
C MET A 251 1.10 -2.10 -4.03
N LYS A 252 2.39 -2.21 -3.78
CA LYS A 252 3.21 -3.34 -4.18
C LYS A 252 3.77 -4.06 -2.97
N VAL A 253 3.65 -5.38 -2.96
CA VAL A 253 4.21 -6.26 -1.94
C VAL A 253 5.04 -7.34 -2.62
N ASN A 254 6.32 -7.41 -2.27
CA ASN A 254 7.26 -8.43 -2.71
C ASN A 254 7.62 -9.31 -1.53
N PHE A 255 7.56 -10.61 -1.75
CA PHE A 255 8.11 -11.62 -0.87
C PHE A 255 9.24 -12.33 -1.61
N THR A 256 10.40 -12.45 -0.96
CA THR A 256 11.50 -13.29 -1.41
C THR A 256 11.79 -14.33 -0.35
N SER A 257 11.83 -15.59 -0.78
CA SER A 257 12.10 -16.73 0.06
C SER A 257 13.38 -17.42 -0.44
N GLN A 258 14.13 -18.06 0.47
CA GLN A 258 15.31 -18.83 0.08
C GLN A 258 15.01 -20.31 -0.18
N ARG A 259 13.85 -20.80 0.29
CA ARG A 259 13.58 -22.25 0.34
C ARG A 259 12.13 -22.61 0.01
N GLN A 260 11.20 -21.71 0.29
CA GLN A 260 9.77 -21.94 0.15
C GLN A 260 9.22 -21.30 -1.12
N GLU A 261 8.47 -22.10 -1.86
CA GLU A 261 7.78 -21.69 -3.05
C GLU A 261 6.38 -21.15 -2.72
N MET A 262 6.04 -20.03 -3.33
CA MET A 262 4.77 -19.34 -3.20
C MET A 262 3.99 -19.39 -4.52
N THR A 263 2.68 -19.18 -4.44
CA THR A 263 1.85 -18.83 -5.60
C THR A 263 0.91 -17.67 -5.27
N PHE A 264 0.34 -17.10 -6.31
CA PHE A 264 -0.65 -16.03 -6.25
C PHE A 264 -2.05 -16.62 -6.00
N GLY A 265 -2.87 -15.90 -5.25
CA GLY A 265 -4.32 -16.09 -5.21
C GLY A 265 -5.04 -14.75 -5.32
N GLY A 266 -6.03 -14.67 -6.20
CA GLY A 266 -6.92 -13.52 -6.37
C GLY A 266 -8.37 -13.95 -6.30
N ALA A 267 -9.18 -13.19 -5.54
CA ALA A 267 -10.61 -13.37 -5.41
C ALA A 267 -11.33 -12.03 -5.57
N TYR A 268 -12.45 -12.05 -6.28
CA TYR A 268 -13.33 -10.94 -6.52
C TYR A 268 -14.78 -11.34 -6.24
N GLU A 269 -15.44 -10.61 -5.34
CA GLU A 269 -16.83 -10.82 -4.97
C GLU A 269 -17.73 -10.05 -5.93
N VAL A 270 -18.14 -10.70 -7.02
CA VAL A 270 -18.94 -10.09 -8.10
C VAL A 270 -20.27 -9.51 -7.57
N ASP A 271 -20.88 -10.15 -6.57
CA ASP A 271 -22.13 -9.69 -5.97
C ASP A 271 -21.97 -8.37 -5.19
N GLU A 272 -20.73 -8.03 -4.79
CA GLU A 272 -20.36 -6.80 -4.10
C GLU A 272 -19.75 -5.76 -5.06
N SER A 273 -19.73 -6.02 -6.37
CA SER A 273 -19.17 -5.13 -7.41
C SER A 273 -19.82 -3.74 -7.46
N GLN A 274 -21.04 -3.62 -6.95
CA GLN A 274 -21.81 -2.37 -6.97
C GLN A 274 -21.69 -1.59 -5.66
N HIS A 275 -21.09 -2.16 -4.61
CA HIS A 275 -21.07 -1.59 -3.27
C HIS A 275 -19.74 -0.89 -3.00
N PHE A 276 -19.74 0.45 -3.07
CA PHE A 276 -18.54 1.27 -2.86
C PHE A 276 -17.86 1.09 -1.49
N TRP A 277 -18.59 0.55 -0.51
CA TRP A 277 -18.09 0.32 0.85
C TRP A 277 -17.50 -1.08 1.05
N ALA A 278 -17.63 -1.98 0.07
CA ALA A 278 -17.18 -3.35 0.18
C ALA A 278 -15.71 -3.51 -0.29
N ASP A 279 -14.88 -4.15 0.52
CA ASP A 279 -13.57 -4.65 0.10
C ASP A 279 -13.75 -5.94 -0.72
N ASN A 280 -14.33 -5.81 -1.91
CA ASN A 280 -14.74 -6.92 -2.77
C ASN A 280 -13.57 -7.59 -3.52
N VAL A 281 -12.34 -7.09 -3.36
CA VAL A 281 -11.13 -7.73 -3.89
C VAL A 281 -10.25 -8.23 -2.75
N GLY A 282 -9.86 -9.51 -2.82
CA GLY A 282 -8.85 -10.12 -1.96
C GLY A 282 -7.69 -10.68 -2.77
N ILE A 283 -6.47 -10.26 -2.47
CA ILE A 283 -5.24 -10.79 -3.08
C ILE A 283 -4.32 -11.36 -2.01
N VAL A 284 -3.78 -12.54 -2.25
CA VAL A 284 -2.93 -13.26 -1.30
C VAL A 284 -1.69 -13.82 -2.01
N ALA A 285 -0.58 -13.87 -1.27
CA ALA A 285 0.49 -14.83 -1.54
C ALA A 285 0.23 -16.07 -0.67
N LEU A 286 0.36 -17.27 -1.23
CA LEU A 286 0.07 -18.50 -0.50
C LEU A 286 1.14 -19.57 -0.65
N ILE A 287 1.31 -20.37 0.40
CA ILE A 287 2.06 -21.63 0.38
C ILE A 287 1.05 -22.76 0.15
N PRO A 288 1.13 -23.48 -0.98
CA PRO A 288 0.16 -24.50 -1.30
C PRO A 288 0.36 -25.76 -0.45
N ARG A 289 -0.74 -26.40 -0.08
CA ARG A 289 -0.75 -27.76 0.47
C ARG A 289 -0.49 -28.82 -0.63
N PRO A 290 -0.02 -30.02 -0.26
CA PRO A 290 0.58 -30.35 1.03
C PRO A 290 1.96 -29.71 1.18
N SER A 291 2.35 -29.37 2.42
CA SER A 291 3.69 -28.89 2.75
C SER A 291 4.17 -29.55 4.04
N ALA A 292 5.29 -30.27 3.97
CA ALA A 292 5.92 -30.88 5.15
C ALA A 292 6.68 -29.87 6.01
N GLU A 293 7.01 -28.70 5.46
CA GLU A 293 7.72 -27.63 6.17
C GLU A 293 6.76 -26.91 7.12
N THR A 294 7.25 -26.58 8.31
CA THR A 294 6.51 -25.78 9.30
C THR A 294 7.14 -24.44 9.58
N ALA A 295 8.36 -24.18 9.10
CA ALA A 295 9.07 -22.91 9.30
C ALA A 295 9.27 -22.19 7.96
N PHE A 296 8.86 -20.93 7.92
CA PHE A 296 8.90 -20.08 6.74
C PHE A 296 9.59 -18.76 7.08
N GLY A 297 10.40 -18.25 6.17
CA GLY A 297 11.11 -16.98 6.33
C GLY A 297 11.19 -16.22 5.01
N PHE A 298 10.88 -14.93 5.06
CA PHE A 298 10.77 -14.08 3.88
C PHE A 298 11.45 -12.73 4.10
N GLU A 299 12.11 -12.25 3.06
CA GLU A 299 12.39 -10.83 2.90
C GLU A 299 11.14 -10.17 2.32
N VAL A 300 10.69 -9.10 2.96
CA VAL A 300 9.51 -8.33 2.54
C VAL A 300 9.96 -6.97 2.03
N LEU A 301 9.42 -6.58 0.88
CA LEU A 301 9.45 -5.20 0.41
C LEU A 301 8.03 -4.74 0.11
N LEU A 302 7.60 -3.66 0.77
CA LEU A 302 6.38 -2.94 0.46
C LEU A 302 6.74 -1.63 -0.22
N GLU A 303 5.99 -1.25 -1.24
CA GLU A 303 6.07 0.05 -1.89
C GLU A 303 4.66 0.58 -2.15
N SER A 304 4.46 1.88 -1.98
CA SER A 304 3.21 2.52 -2.36
C SER A 304 3.47 3.94 -2.84
N ALA A 305 2.89 4.27 -3.98
CA ALA A 305 3.01 5.58 -4.61
C ALA A 305 1.65 6.28 -4.67
N ALA A 306 1.61 7.56 -4.29
CA ALA A 306 0.44 8.41 -4.52
C ALA A 306 0.36 8.77 -6.01
N LEU A 307 -0.82 8.62 -6.63
CA LEU A 307 -1.00 8.89 -8.06
C LEU A 307 -1.05 10.39 -8.41
N GLU A 308 -1.38 11.26 -7.45
CA GLU A 308 -1.36 12.70 -7.61
C GLU A 308 -0.69 13.40 -6.43
N THR A 309 -0.29 14.67 -6.61
CA THR A 309 0.18 15.51 -5.51
C THR A 309 -0.92 15.66 -4.47
N CYS A 310 -0.71 15.08 -3.29
CA CYS A 310 -1.58 15.22 -2.14
C CYS A 310 -1.53 16.67 -1.67
N THR A 311 -2.34 17.52 -2.28
CA THR A 311 -2.57 18.87 -1.81
C THR A 311 -3.43 18.72 -0.58
N TYR A 312 -2.78 18.78 0.58
CA TYR A 312 -3.44 18.75 1.89
C TYR A 312 -4.44 19.91 1.93
N LEU A 313 -5.71 19.65 1.64
CA LEU A 313 -6.77 20.55 2.04
C LEU A 313 -6.81 20.46 3.56
N PRO A 314 -6.55 21.55 4.31
CA PRO A 314 -6.62 21.49 5.76
C PRO A 314 -7.98 20.93 6.13
N LEU A 315 -7.98 19.84 6.92
CA LEU A 315 -9.18 19.24 7.47
C LEU A 315 -9.96 20.36 8.18
N VAL A 316 -11.00 20.87 7.53
CA VAL A 316 -11.96 21.75 8.17
C VAL A 316 -12.64 20.86 9.20
N ARG A 317 -12.27 21.02 10.48
CA ARG A 317 -13.00 20.38 11.58
C ARG A 317 -14.47 20.74 11.39
N ARG A 318 -15.29 19.71 11.13
CA ARG A 318 -16.74 19.82 11.31
C ARG A 318 -17.06 19.65 12.79
#